data_AF-A0A2I0VD00-F1
#
_entry.id   AF-A0A2I0VD00-F1
#
_cell.length_a   1.000
_cell.length_b   1.000
_cell.length_c   1.000
_cell.angle_alpha   90.00
_cell.angle_beta   90.00
_cell.angle_gamma   90.00
#
_symmetry.space_group_name_H-M   'P 1'
#
loop_
_entity.id
_entity.type
_entity.pdbx_description
1 polymer ?
#
loop_
_entity_poly.entity_id
_entity_poly.type
_entity_poly.pdbx_seq_one_letter_code
_entity_poly.pdbx_strand_id
1 'polypeptide(L)'
;MIGKNCPNLTVLKRNLLNWLDPSQHTGIVPEEYLRACPQDGDREATSIAQFMPRLKHLELRFSKLTITGLISITEGCQDLELLDLFGSANLTSRALEQASANLKNLKTLIRPNFYIPRSVYHAERYGHWRLYDERFQTNVFQI
;
A
#
# COMPACT_ATOMS: atom_id res chain seq x y z
N MET A 1 7.29 11.08 -17.02
CA MET A 1 6.55 9.83 -16.77
C MET A 1 7.49 8.84 -16.10
N ILE A 2 6.98 8.07 -15.14
CA ILE A 2 7.79 7.07 -14.42
C ILE A 2 8.33 6.01 -15.40
N GLY A 3 9.52 5.47 -15.14
CA GLY A 3 10.09 4.36 -15.90
C GLY A 3 10.67 4.70 -17.27
N LYS A 4 10.39 5.88 -17.85
CA LYS A 4 10.80 6.24 -19.22
C LYS A 4 12.30 6.04 -19.52
N ASN A 5 13.18 6.34 -18.55
CA ASN A 5 14.63 6.21 -18.70
C ASN A 5 15.19 4.92 -18.07
N CYS A 6 14.32 4.00 -17.64
CA CYS A 6 14.68 2.78 -16.92
C CYS A 6 14.07 1.53 -17.61
N PRO A 7 14.36 1.27 -18.90
CA PRO A 7 13.69 0.20 -19.66
C PRO A 7 14.01 -1.23 -19.20
N ASN A 8 15.10 -1.41 -18.44
CA ASN A 8 15.54 -2.69 -17.91
C ASN A 8 15.19 -2.88 -16.43
N LEU A 9 14.33 -2.02 -15.86
CA LEU A 9 13.95 -2.13 -14.46
C LEU A 9 13.18 -3.44 -14.21
N THR A 10 13.67 -4.23 -13.26
CA THR A 10 13.07 -5.52 -12.89
C THR A 10 12.28 -5.46 -11.59
N VAL A 11 12.53 -4.46 -10.75
CA VAL A 11 11.86 -4.27 -9.46
C VAL A 11 11.42 -2.82 -9.33
N LEU A 12 10.13 -2.61 -9.06
CA LEU A 12 9.57 -1.31 -8.73
C LEU A 12 8.73 -1.42 -7.47
N LYS A 13 9.00 -0.56 -6.50
CA LYS A 13 8.19 -0.41 -5.29
C LYS A 13 7.64 1.00 -5.21
N ARG A 14 6.34 1.14 -5.39
CA ARG A 14 5.59 2.41 -5.44
C ARG A 14 4.47 2.35 -4.41
N ASN A 15 4.89 2.38 -3.14
CA ASN A 15 4.00 2.26 -1.99
C ASN A 15 3.56 3.66 -1.53
N LEU A 16 2.25 3.90 -1.50
CA LEU A 16 1.67 5.15 -1.04
C LEU A 16 1.40 5.13 0.46
N LEU A 17 1.10 6.31 1.03
CA LEU A 17 0.61 6.42 2.40
C LEU A 17 -0.69 5.64 2.57
N ASN A 18 -0.90 5.11 3.77
CA ASN A 18 -2.12 4.42 4.12
C ASN A 18 -3.30 5.40 4.17
N TRP A 19 -4.14 5.38 3.12
CA TRP A 19 -5.36 6.20 3.06
C TRP A 19 -6.57 5.56 3.74
N LEU A 20 -6.48 4.28 4.13
CA LEU A 20 -7.56 3.57 4.83
C LEU A 20 -7.64 3.99 6.31
N ASP A 21 -6.49 4.33 6.89
CA ASP A 21 -6.38 4.86 8.24
C ASP A 21 -5.49 6.11 8.25
N PRO A 22 -6.11 7.30 8.10
CA PRO A 22 -5.37 8.55 8.06
C PRO A 22 -4.84 8.98 9.43
N SER A 23 -5.20 8.29 10.52
CA SER A 23 -4.72 8.64 11.87
C SER A 23 -3.19 8.55 11.99
N GLN A 24 -2.54 7.78 11.12
CA GLN A 24 -1.08 7.62 11.07
C GLN A 24 -0.35 8.84 10.50
N HIS A 25 -1.04 9.72 9.77
CA HIS A 25 -0.41 10.87 9.11
C HIS A 25 -1.13 12.20 9.30
N THR A 26 -2.39 12.18 9.77
CA THR A 26 -3.14 13.41 10.10
C THR A 26 -2.41 14.18 11.21
N GLY A 27 -2.07 15.45 10.94
CA GLY A 27 -1.38 16.32 11.89
C GLY A 27 0.14 16.12 11.97
N ILE A 28 0.69 15.12 11.27
CA ILE A 28 2.14 14.87 11.16
C ILE A 28 2.62 15.26 9.76
N VAL A 29 1.91 14.82 8.73
CA VAL A 29 2.24 15.10 7.34
C VAL A 29 1.54 16.38 6.90
N PRO A 30 2.25 17.36 6.31
CA PRO A 30 1.65 18.58 5.80
C PRO A 30 0.52 18.30 4.79
N GLU A 31 -0.57 19.04 4.89
CA GLU A 31 -1.78 18.75 4.11
C GLU A 31 -1.54 18.93 2.60
N GLU A 32 -0.68 19.85 2.21
CA GLU A 32 -0.24 20.03 0.83
C GLU A 32 0.44 18.78 0.27
N TYR A 33 1.21 18.06 1.09
CA TYR A 33 1.88 16.83 0.67
C TYR A 33 0.87 15.70 0.48
N LEU A 34 -0.12 15.60 1.38
CA LEU A 34 -1.24 14.66 1.26
C LEU A 34 -2.03 14.91 -0.03
N ARG A 35 -2.27 16.17 -0.38
CA ARG A 35 -2.98 16.55 -1.60
C ARG A 35 -2.15 16.34 -2.87
N ALA A 36 -0.82 16.45 -2.77
CA ALA A 36 0.12 16.26 -3.88
C ALA A 36 0.37 14.78 -4.26
N CYS A 37 -0.02 13.82 -3.41
CA CYS A 37 0.09 12.40 -3.76
C CYS A 37 -0.64 12.08 -5.09
N PRO A 38 -0.12 11.14 -5.91
CA PRO A 38 -0.73 10.78 -7.18
C PRO A 38 -2.21 10.44 -6.99
N GLN A 39 -3.08 11.26 -7.59
CA GLN A 39 -4.52 11.07 -7.47
C GLN A 39 -5.04 9.99 -8.43
N ASP A 40 -4.27 9.69 -9.48
CA ASP A 40 -4.65 8.78 -10.56
C ASP A 40 -3.65 7.62 -10.65
N GLY A 41 -4.03 6.50 -10.03
CA GLY A 41 -3.23 5.27 -10.06
C GLY A 41 -3.20 4.61 -11.45
N ASP A 42 -4.22 4.84 -12.29
CA ASP A 42 -4.30 4.21 -13.61
C ASP A 42 -3.34 4.86 -14.59
N ARG A 43 -3.17 6.20 -14.54
CA ARG A 43 -2.14 6.89 -15.33
C ARG A 43 -0.72 6.41 -15.01
N GLU A 44 -0.43 6.18 -13.73
CA GLU A 44 0.86 5.63 -13.33
C GLU A 44 1.00 4.19 -13.83
N ALA A 45 -0.04 3.38 -13.71
CA ALA A 45 -0.09 2.00 -14.21
C ALA A 45 0.14 1.91 -15.73
N THR A 46 -0.47 2.78 -16.53
CA THR A 46 -0.22 2.86 -17.98
C THR A 46 1.23 3.22 -18.27
N SER A 47 1.82 4.15 -17.51
CA SER A 47 3.24 4.49 -17.67
C SER A 47 4.14 3.30 -17.30
N ILE A 48 3.80 2.55 -16.26
CA ILE A 48 4.53 1.35 -15.84
C ILE A 48 4.50 0.30 -16.95
N ALA A 49 3.30 -0.03 -17.43
CA ALA A 49 3.07 -0.98 -18.50
C ALA A 49 3.86 -0.62 -19.78
N GLN A 50 3.90 0.66 -20.12
CA GLN A 50 4.54 1.14 -21.34
C GLN A 50 6.08 1.15 -21.24
N PHE A 51 6.64 1.60 -20.12
CA PHE A 51 8.07 1.91 -20.04
C PHE A 51 8.90 0.85 -19.30
N MET A 52 8.25 -0.08 -18.60
CA MET A 52 8.93 -1.09 -17.78
C MET A 52 8.41 -2.51 -18.08
N PRO A 53 8.46 -2.97 -19.35
CA PRO A 53 7.90 -4.28 -19.75
C PRO A 53 8.65 -5.48 -19.14
N ARG A 54 9.88 -5.29 -18.66
CA ARG A 54 10.73 -6.33 -18.05
C ARG A 54 10.57 -6.43 -16.53
N LEU A 55 9.53 -5.81 -15.97
CA LEU A 55 9.26 -5.88 -14.54
C LEU A 55 8.94 -7.31 -14.13
N LYS A 56 9.62 -7.74 -13.06
CA LYS A 56 9.41 -9.02 -12.40
C LYS A 56 8.72 -8.83 -11.06
N HIS A 57 9.08 -7.79 -10.31
CA HIS A 57 8.49 -7.50 -9.02
C HIS A 57 7.89 -6.09 -9.01
N LEU A 58 6.60 -6.01 -8.72
CA LEU A 58 5.87 -4.75 -8.63
C LEU A 58 5.10 -4.67 -7.31
N GLU A 59 5.40 -3.64 -6.51
CA GLU A 59 4.59 -3.27 -5.35
C GLU A 59 3.88 -1.95 -5.60
N LEU A 60 2.55 -1.95 -5.48
CA LEU A 60 1.67 -0.78 -5.60
C LEU A 60 0.75 -0.70 -4.39
N ARG A 61 1.33 -0.66 -3.19
CA ARG A 61 0.56 -0.63 -1.95
C ARG A 61 -0.18 0.68 -1.78
N PHE A 62 -1.40 0.60 -1.23
CA PHE A 62 -2.29 1.74 -0.97
C PHE A 62 -2.57 2.60 -2.23
N SER A 63 -2.46 2.00 -3.40
CA SER A 63 -2.72 2.69 -4.66
C SER A 63 -4.22 2.88 -4.88
N LYS A 64 -4.57 3.99 -5.54
CA LYS A 64 -5.93 4.23 -6.04
C LYS A 64 -6.21 3.48 -7.36
N LEU A 65 -5.34 2.55 -7.75
CA LEU A 65 -5.42 1.70 -8.93
C LEU A 65 -6.80 1.06 -9.10
N THR A 66 -7.37 1.15 -10.31
CA THR A 66 -8.61 0.46 -10.67
C THR A 66 -8.32 -0.78 -11.51
N ILE A 67 -9.37 -1.51 -11.88
CA ILE A 67 -9.25 -2.66 -12.79
C ILE A 67 -8.61 -2.27 -14.13
N THR A 68 -8.87 -1.07 -14.64
CA THR A 68 -8.34 -0.60 -15.93
C THR A 68 -6.82 -0.45 -15.88
N GLY A 69 -6.30 0.17 -14.82
CA GLY A 69 -4.86 0.27 -14.61
C GLY A 69 -4.22 -1.09 -14.35
N LEU A 70 -4.89 -1.96 -13.59
CA LEU A 70 -4.40 -3.31 -13.34
C LEU A 70 -4.27 -4.13 -14.64
N ILE A 71 -5.28 -4.10 -15.50
CA ILE A 71 -5.23 -4.75 -16.82
C ILE A 71 -4.07 -4.19 -17.65
N SER A 72 -3.89 -2.86 -17.65
CA SER A 72 -2.76 -2.23 -18.37
C SER A 72 -1.42 -2.81 -17.90
N ILE A 73 -1.23 -2.96 -16.58
CA ILE A 73 -0.02 -3.57 -16.00
C ILE A 73 0.12 -5.03 -16.44
N THR A 74 -0.95 -5.83 -16.32
CA THR A 74 -0.85 -7.26 -16.63
C THR A 74 -0.70 -7.56 -18.11
N GLU A 75 -1.09 -6.62 -18.99
CA GLU A 75 -0.84 -6.68 -20.43
C GLU A 75 0.58 -6.21 -20.80
N GLY A 76 1.09 -5.15 -20.16
CA GLY A 76 2.41 -4.59 -20.47
C GLY A 76 3.60 -5.28 -19.80
N CYS A 77 3.39 -5.91 -18.64
CA CYS A 77 4.45 -6.53 -17.83
C CYS A 77 4.26 -8.04 -17.70
N GLN A 78 4.51 -8.79 -18.79
CA GLN A 78 4.27 -10.25 -18.85
C GLN A 78 5.26 -11.09 -18.04
N ASP A 79 6.41 -10.52 -17.67
CA ASP A 79 7.45 -11.18 -16.89
C ASP A 79 7.23 -11.07 -15.37
N LEU A 80 6.08 -10.53 -14.93
CA LEU A 80 5.78 -10.37 -13.52
C LEU A 80 5.77 -11.72 -12.79
N GLU A 81 6.62 -11.81 -11.78
CA GLU A 81 6.75 -12.92 -10.84
C GLU A 81 6.09 -12.59 -9.49
N LEU A 82 6.09 -11.31 -9.09
CA LEU A 82 5.48 -10.82 -7.86
C LEU A 82 4.67 -9.55 -8.13
N LEU A 83 3.42 -9.55 -7.69
CA LEU A 83 2.53 -8.40 -7.70
C LEU A 83 1.93 -8.19 -6.31
N ASP A 84 2.22 -7.04 -5.70
CA ASP A 84 1.70 -6.66 -4.39
C ASP A 84 0.76 -5.46 -4.48
N LEU A 85 -0.49 -5.69 -4.09
CA LEU A 85 -1.59 -4.72 -4.13
C LEU A 85 -2.19 -4.47 -2.74
N PHE A 86 -1.43 -4.72 -1.67
CA PHE A 86 -1.89 -4.51 -0.31
C PHE A 86 -2.44 -3.09 -0.10
N GLY A 87 -3.62 -2.97 0.53
CA GLY A 87 -4.26 -1.67 0.80
C GLY A 87 -4.91 -0.97 -0.40
N SER A 88 -4.90 -1.55 -1.61
CA SER A 88 -5.50 -0.95 -2.81
C SER A 88 -7.03 -1.18 -2.87
N ALA A 89 -7.77 -0.25 -2.27
CA ALA A 89 -9.22 -0.33 -1.98
C ALA A 89 -10.16 -0.53 -3.17
N ASN A 90 -9.73 -0.06 -4.35
CA ASN A 90 -10.60 0.04 -5.52
C ASN A 90 -10.68 -1.27 -6.34
N LEU A 91 -9.99 -2.33 -5.90
CA LEU A 91 -9.90 -3.61 -6.61
C LEU A 91 -10.77 -4.69 -5.95
N THR A 92 -11.51 -5.42 -6.78
CA THR A 92 -12.32 -6.57 -6.34
C THR A 92 -11.57 -7.88 -6.55
N SER A 93 -11.95 -8.93 -5.81
CA SER A 93 -11.39 -10.28 -5.98
C SER A 93 -11.55 -10.79 -7.42
N ARG A 94 -12.73 -10.59 -8.02
CA ARG A 94 -13.02 -10.98 -9.40
C ARG A 94 -12.15 -10.23 -10.41
N ALA A 95 -11.94 -8.93 -10.21
CA ALA A 95 -11.07 -8.12 -11.06
C ALA A 95 -9.62 -8.63 -11.05
N LEU A 96 -9.11 -9.01 -9.87
CA LEU A 96 -7.77 -9.56 -9.71
C LEU A 96 -7.63 -10.89 -10.44
N GLU A 97 -8.58 -11.80 -10.31
CA GLU A 97 -8.55 -13.09 -11.00
C GLU A 97 -8.56 -12.92 -12.51
N GLN A 98 -9.44 -12.06 -13.03
CA GLN A 98 -9.47 -11.76 -14.47
C GLN A 98 -8.16 -11.15 -14.98
N ALA A 99 -7.59 -10.17 -14.27
CA ALA A 99 -6.38 -9.49 -14.73
C ALA A 99 -5.13 -10.37 -14.60
N SER A 100 -5.05 -11.18 -13.54
CA SER A 100 -3.91 -12.06 -13.26
C SER A 100 -3.89 -13.35 -14.09
N ALA A 101 -5.02 -13.74 -14.69
CA ALA A 101 -5.14 -14.98 -15.48
C ALA A 101 -4.12 -15.09 -16.63
N ASN A 102 -3.68 -13.95 -17.18
CA ASN A 102 -2.74 -13.91 -18.30
C ASN A 102 -1.26 -13.93 -17.86
N LEU A 103 -0.96 -13.71 -16.57
CA LEU A 103 0.40 -13.65 -16.05
C LEU A 103 0.96 -15.04 -15.76
N LYS A 104 1.57 -15.65 -16.78
CA LYS A 104 2.09 -17.04 -16.72
C LYS A 104 3.25 -17.24 -15.73
N ASN A 105 4.00 -16.18 -15.46
CA ASN A 105 5.19 -16.22 -14.60
C ASN A 105 4.89 -15.84 -13.15
N LEU A 106 3.64 -15.48 -12.83
CA LEU A 106 3.28 -14.95 -11.51
C LEU A 106 3.35 -16.05 -10.45
N LYS A 107 4.25 -15.86 -9.47
CA LYS A 107 4.46 -16.77 -8.34
C LYS A 107 3.78 -16.26 -7.08
N THR A 108 3.67 -14.94 -6.93
CA THR A 108 3.15 -14.32 -5.72
C THR A 108 2.23 -13.17 -6.06
N LEU A 109 0.97 -13.28 -5.63
CA LEU A 109 -0.03 -12.23 -5.72
C LEU A 109 -0.51 -11.86 -4.31
N ILE A 110 -0.12 -10.68 -3.82
CA ILE A 110 -0.64 -10.16 -2.56
C ILE A 110 -1.91 -9.37 -2.87
N ARG A 111 -3.05 -9.95 -2.49
CA ARG A 111 -4.37 -9.35 -2.69
C ARG A 111 -4.54 -8.13 -1.78
N PRO A 112 -5.38 -7.16 -2.18
CA PRO A 112 -5.76 -6.05 -1.32
C PRO A 112 -6.33 -6.55 0.01
N ASN A 113 -5.72 -6.12 1.11
CA ASN A 113 -6.25 -6.30 2.45
C ASN A 113 -6.59 -4.92 3.03
N PHE A 114 -7.84 -4.78 3.48
CA PHE A 114 -8.40 -3.54 4.01
C PHE A 114 -8.54 -3.56 5.53
N TYR A 115 -8.27 -4.70 6.16
CA TYR A 115 -8.26 -4.84 7.60
C TYR A 115 -6.86 -4.51 8.13
N ILE A 116 -6.67 -3.24 8.45
CA ILE A 116 -5.51 -2.78 9.22
C ILE A 116 -6.00 -2.63 10.67
N PRO A 117 -5.55 -3.49 11.61
CA PRO A 117 -5.97 -3.38 12.99
C PRO A 117 -5.67 -1.97 13.51
N ARG A 118 -6.70 -1.27 14.04
CA ARG A 118 -6.59 0.05 14.68
C ARG A 118 -5.57 0.10 15.84
N SER A 119 -5.03 -1.04 16.24
CA SER A 119 -4.24 -1.24 17.46
C SER A 119 -2.73 -1.05 17.31
N VAL A 120 -2.16 -1.03 16.11
CA VAL A 120 -0.69 -1.01 16.00
C VAL A 120 -0.08 0.39 16.26
N TYR A 121 -0.86 1.46 16.10
CA TYR A 121 -0.37 2.84 16.23
C TYR A 121 -1.00 3.65 17.37
N HIS A 122 -2.06 3.15 18.01
CA HIS A 122 -2.68 3.79 19.17
C HIS A 122 -2.28 3.13 20.49
N ALA A 123 -1.00 2.79 20.68
CA ALA A 123 -0.49 2.49 22.02
C ALA A 123 -0.61 3.71 22.96
N GLU A 124 -0.67 4.93 22.41
CA GLU A 124 -0.65 6.16 23.21
C GLU A 124 -2.04 6.65 23.64
N ARG A 125 -3.14 6.15 23.06
CA ARG A 125 -4.48 6.55 23.51
C ARG A 125 -4.82 6.05 24.92
N TYR A 126 -4.10 5.03 25.38
CA TYR A 126 -4.10 4.55 26.77
C TYR A 126 -2.87 5.02 27.56
N GLY A 127 -2.05 5.94 27.03
CA GLY A 127 -0.91 6.53 27.74
C GLY A 127 -1.30 7.31 29.00
N HIS A 128 -2.56 7.76 29.09
CA HIS A 128 -3.10 8.36 30.31
C HIS A 128 -3.20 7.39 31.49
N TRP A 129 -3.24 6.07 31.27
CA TRP A 129 -3.28 5.09 32.36
C TRP A 129 -1.92 4.91 33.05
N ARG A 130 -0.81 5.27 32.39
CA ARG A 130 0.52 5.30 33.02
C ARG A 130 0.64 6.35 34.12
N LEU A 131 -0.16 7.42 34.06
CA LEU A 131 -0.23 8.43 35.13
C LEU A 131 -1.05 7.98 36.34
N TYR A 132 -1.88 6.94 36.19
CA TYR A 132 -2.60 6.33 37.32
C TYR A 132 -1.73 5.28 38.03
N ASP A 133 -0.86 4.57 37.32
CA ASP A 133 0.05 3.58 37.91
C ASP A 133 1.03 4.21 38.93
N GLU A 134 1.52 5.43 38.66
CA GLU A 134 2.40 6.16 39.59
C GLU A 134 1.66 6.71 40.83
N ARG A 135 0.33 6.85 40.79
CA ARG A 135 -0.46 7.33 41.94
C ARG A 135 -0.92 6.20 42.88
N PHE A 136 -0.87 4.95 42.43
CA PHE A 136 -1.32 3.79 43.19
C PHE A 136 -0.20 2.83 43.61
N GLN A 137 1.07 3.29 43.61
CA GLN A 137 2.10 2.67 44.44
C GLN A 137 1.81 3.00 45.91
N THR A 138 0.81 2.34 46.49
CA THR A 138 0.61 2.34 47.94
C THR A 138 1.73 1.52 48.56
N ASN A 139 2.80 2.20 48.98
CA ASN A 139 3.67 1.74 50.06
C ASN A 139 2.93 1.76 51.40
N VAL A 140 1.82 1.03 51.49
CA VAL A 140 0.98 0.83 52.67
C VAL A 140 0.42 -0.57 52.45
N PHE A 141 0.99 -1.68 52.93
CA PHE A 141 1.23 -2.02 54.32
C PHE A 141 2.47 -2.94 54.42
N GLN A 142 3.53 -2.47 55.07
CA GLN A 142 4.49 -3.34 55.77
C GLN A 142 4.24 -3.16 57.27
N ILE A 143 3.62 -4.16 57.88
CA ILE A 143 3.70 -4.46 59.31
C ILE A 143 3.96 -5.97 59.40
#